data_AF-A0A7J2LUI3-F1
#
_entry.id   AF-A0A7J2LUI3-F1
#
_cell.length_a   1.000
_cell.length_b   1.000
_cell.length_c   1.000
_cell.angle_alpha   90.00
_cell.angle_beta   90.00
_cell.angle_gamma   90.00
#
_symmetry.space_group_name_H-M   'P 1'
#
loop_
_entity.id
_entity.type
_entity.pdbx_description
1 polymer ?
#
loop_
_entity_poly.entity_id
_entity_poly.type
_entity_poly.pdbx_seq_one_letter_code
_entity_poly.pdbx_strand_id
1 'polypeptide(L)' 'MNLARFGEKIYKIDPEIQVCVLDYRPEFRAHYLTRPSVDEMLRVKKILEDVGLKTVIVQTPFGHVGP' A
#
# COMPACT_ATOMS: atom_id res chain seq x y z
N MET A 1 -1.45 -2.46 -15.01
CA MET A 1 -0.20 -2.95 -14.39
C MET A 1 -0.55 -3.50 -13.02
N ASN A 2 -0.30 -4.78 -12.75
CA ASN A 2 -0.81 -5.47 -11.56
C ASN A 2 0.02 -5.10 -10.31
N LEU A 3 -0.64 -4.72 -9.21
CA LEU A 3 -0.03 -4.33 -7.92
C LEU A 3 0.92 -5.41 -7.38
N ALA A 4 0.55 -6.69 -7.48
CA ALA A 4 1.37 -7.81 -7.03
C ALA A 4 2.76 -7.81 -7.66
N ARG A 5 2.88 -7.41 -8.93
CA ARG A 5 4.16 -7.34 -9.64
C ARG A 5 5.13 -6.31 -9.05
N PHE A 6 4.62 -5.25 -8.42
CA PHE A 6 5.48 -4.33 -7.67
C PHE A 6 5.97 -4.98 -6.38
N GLY A 7 5.07 -5.64 -5.65
CA GLY A 7 5.42 -6.42 -4.47
C GLY A 7 6.51 -7.45 -4.78
N GLU A 8 6.40 -8.19 -5.89
CA GLU A 8 7.36 -9.23 -6.28
C GLU A 8 8.75 -8.64 -6.56
N LYS A 9 8.81 -7.44 -7.14
CA LYS A 9 10.07 -6.75 -7.39
C LYS A 9 10.73 -6.30 -6.10
N ILE A 10 9.94 -5.81 -5.14
CA ILE A 10 10.46 -5.39 -3.82
C ILE A 10 10.91 -6.60 -3.02
N TYR A 11 10.12 -7.67 -3.00
CA TYR A 11 10.44 -8.94 -2.34
C TYR A 11 11.77 -9.53 -2.81
N LYS A 12 12.07 -9.42 -4.12
CA LYS A 12 13.36 -9.86 -4.69
C LYS A 12 14.56 -9.03 -4.22
N ILE A 13 14.35 -7.82 -3.70
CA ILE A 13 15.40 -7.01 -3.09
C ILE A 13 15.64 -7.53 -1.67
N ASP A 14 14.61 -7.48 -0.84
CA ASP A 14 14.62 -7.99 0.54
C ASP A 14 13.16 -8.04 1.06
N PRO A 15 12.67 -9.18 1.58
CA PRO A 15 11.32 -9.28 2.16
C PRO A 15 11.08 -8.40 3.39
N GLU A 16 12.13 -7.94 4.08
CA GLU A 16 12.05 -7.11 5.31
C GLU A 16 11.93 -5.61 5.02
N ILE A 17 12.06 -5.18 3.75
CA ILE A 17 11.91 -3.77 3.37
C ILE A 17 10.50 -3.28 3.72
N GLN A 18 10.44 -2.21 4.53
CA GLN A 18 9.18 -1.56 4.85
C GLN A 18 8.56 -0.92 3.61
N VAL A 19 7.36 -1.37 3.25
CA VAL A 19 6.54 -0.78 2.20
C VAL A 19 5.41 0.03 2.82
N CYS A 20 5.47 1.35 2.67
CA CYS A 20 4.41 2.25 3.11
C CYS A 20 3.54 2.68 1.92
N VAL A 21 2.25 2.34 1.95
CA VAL A 21 1.28 2.73 0.92
C VAL A 21 0.47 3.92 1.41
N LEU A 22 0.50 5.00 0.63
CA LEU A 22 -0.15 6.27 0.95
C LEU A 22 -1.58 6.31 0.41
N ASP A 23 -2.52 6.77 1.22
CA ASP A 23 -3.89 7.07 0.79
C ASP A 23 -3.95 8.49 0.24
N TYR A 24 -3.42 8.67 -0.97
CA TYR A 24 -3.22 10.00 -1.57
C TYR A 24 -4.44 10.91 -1.38
N ARG A 25 -4.17 12.05 -0.73
CA ARG A 25 -5.15 13.08 -0.42
C ARG A 25 -5.24 14.07 -1.58
N PRO A 26 -6.36 14.11 -2.33
CA PRO A 26 -6.48 14.93 -3.52
C PRO A 26 -6.42 16.44 -3.24
N GLU A 27 -6.55 16.86 -1.99
CA GLU A 27 -6.49 18.25 -1.55
C GLU A 27 -5.13 18.92 -1.84
N PHE A 28 -4.06 18.15 -2.08
CA PHE A 28 -2.71 18.70 -2.28
C PHE A 28 -2.41 19.14 -3.71
N ARG A 29 -2.75 18.34 -4.73
CA ARG A 29 -2.38 18.64 -6.14
C ARG A 29 -3.25 17.94 -7.17
N ALA A 30 -3.33 16.61 -7.10
CA ALA A 30 -4.05 15.81 -8.09
C ALA A 30 -5.53 15.70 -7.69
N HIS A 31 -6.24 16.83 -7.82
CA HIS A 31 -7.65 16.97 -7.41
C HIS A 31 -8.62 16.05 -8.16
N TYR A 32 -8.20 15.50 -9.32
CA TYR A 32 -8.99 14.53 -10.08
C TYR A 32 -8.94 13.11 -9.52
N LEU A 33 -8.03 12.83 -8.58
CA LEU A 33 -7.93 11.52 -7.93
C LEU A 33 -8.96 11.40 -6.81
N THR A 34 -9.54 10.21 -6.69
CA THR A 34 -10.36 9.86 -5.54
C THR A 34 -9.47 9.25 -4.47
N ARG A 35 -9.60 9.71 -3.22
CA ARG A 35 -8.92 9.09 -2.08
C ARG A 35 -9.44 7.65 -1.93
N PRO A 36 -8.57 6.65 -1.79
CA PRO A 36 -9.01 5.26 -1.62
C PRO A 36 -9.75 5.07 -0.29
N SER A 37 -10.73 4.18 -0.31
CA SER A 37 -11.46 3.71 0.86
C SER A 37 -10.59 2.83 1.77
N VAL A 38 -11.01 2.67 3.03
CA VAL A 38 -10.32 1.77 3.98
C VAL A 38 -10.22 0.35 3.43
N ASP A 39 -11.29 -0.19 2.85
CA ASP A 39 -11.30 -1.55 2.30
C ASP A 39 -10.35 -1.70 1.11
N GLU A 40 -10.22 -0.67 0.27
CA GLU A 40 -9.21 -0.67 -0.81
C GLU A 40 -7.79 -0.72 -0.24
N MET A 41 -7.52 0.05 0.81
CA MET A 41 -6.21 0.07 1.47
C MET A 41 -5.90 -1.28 2.13
N LEU A 42 -6.88 -1.91 2.80
CA LEU A 42 -6.72 -3.25 3.37
C LEU A 42 -6.52 -4.33 2.30
N ARG A 43 -7.18 -4.22 1.14
CA ARG A 43 -6.93 -5.10 -0.01
C ARG A 43 -5.51 -4.93 -0.55
N VAL A 44 -5.01 -3.69 -0.64
CA VAL A 44 -3.63 -3.43 -1.04
C VAL A 44 -2.64 -4.07 -0.06
N LYS A 45 -2.84 -3.88 1.26
CA LYS A 45 -2.01 -4.53 2.30
C LYS A 45 -1.95 -6.04 2.08
N LYS A 46 -3.13 -6.68 1.96
CA LYS A 46 -3.23 -8.11 1.76
C LYS A 46 -2.49 -8.59 0.51
N ILE A 47 -2.64 -7.91 -0.63
CA ILE A 47 -1.96 -8.29 -1.87
C ILE A 47 -0.43 -8.25 -1.71
N LEU A 48 0.10 -7.25 -0.99
CA LEU A 48 1.54 -7.12 -0.78
C LEU A 48 2.08 -8.14 0.23
N GLU A 49 1.33 -8.44 1.29
CA GLU A 49 1.65 -9.50 2.26
C GLU A 49 1.58 -10.89 1.63
N ASP A 50 0.58 -11.15 0.79
CA ASP A 50 0.41 -12.44 0.07
C ASP A 50 1.59 -12.70 -0.91
N VAL A 51 2.32 -11.65 -1.33
CA VAL A 51 3.57 -11.80 -2.11
C VAL A 51 4.77 -12.22 -1.24
N GLY A 52 4.70 -12.02 0.08
CA GLY A 52 5.74 -12.42 1.03
C GLY A 52 6.48 -11.26 1.70
N LEU A 53 6.10 -10.01 1.44
CA LEU A 53 6.63 -8.83 2.15
C LEU A 53 6.21 -8.86 3.63
N LYS A 54 7.14 -8.51 4.53
CA LYS A 54 6.96 -8.69 5.98
C LYS A 54 6.51 -7.44 6.71
N THR A 55 6.82 -6.27 6.16
CA THR A 55 6.59 -4.97 6.80
C THR A 55 5.80 -4.08 5.84
N VAL A 56 4.46 -4.15 5.93
CA VAL A 56 3.55 -3.42 5.01
C VAL A 56 2.64 -2.50 5.82
N ILE A 57 2.84 -1.20 5.67
CA ILE A 57 2.03 -0.19 6.35
C ILE A 57 1.11 0.47 5.31
N VAL A 58 -0.18 0.54 5.60
CA VAL A 58 -1.13 1.27 4.75
C VAL A 58 -1.74 2.45 5.52
N GLN A 59 -1.83 3.59 4.86
CA GLN A 59 -2.52 4.76 5.39
C GLN A 59 -4.02 4.67 5.13
N THR A 60 -4.82 5.20 6.05
CA THR A 60 -6.27 5.28 5.94
C THR A 60 -6.74 6.65 6.45
N PRO A 61 -8.00 7.03 6.19
CA PRO A 61 -8.63 8.17 6.84
C PRO A 61 -8.52 8.21 8.37
N PHE A 62 -8.39 7.04 9.01
CA PHE A 62 -8.38 6.90 10.47
C PHE A 62 -6.98 6.73 11.07
N GLY A 63 -5.92 6.72 10.26
CA GLY A 63 -4.55 6.47 10.70
C GLY A 63 -3.87 5.37 9.89
N HIS A 64 -2.92 4.67 10.51
CA HIS A 64 -2.10 3.64 9.85
C HIS A 64 -2.46 2.23 10.31
N VAL A 65 -2.36 1.26 9.40
CA VAL A 65 -2.49 -0.17 9.68
C VAL A 65 -1.16 -0.86 9.33
N GLY A 66 -0.47 -1.41 10.33
CA GLY A 66 0.81 -2.16 10.26
C GLY A 66 0.72 -3.43 11.14
N PRO A 67 1.73 -4.31 11.22
CA PRO A 67 3.17 -4.05 11.35
C PRO A 67 3.96 -3.93 10.04
#